data_AF-M3GUZ4-F1
#
_entry.id   AF-M3GUZ4-F1
#
_cell.length_a   1.000
_cell.length_b   1.000
_cell.length_c   1.000
_cell.angle_alpha   90.00
_cell.angle_beta   90.00
_cell.angle_gamma   90.00
#
_symmetry.space_group_name_H-M   'P 1'
#
loop_
_entity.id
_entity.type
_entity.pdbx_description
1 polymer ?
#
loop_
_entity_poly.entity_id
_entity_poly.type
_entity_poly.pdbx_seq_one_letter_code
_entity_poly.pdbx_strand_id
1 'polypeptide(L)'
;MITEGNVKEAFHCLNRSYSISGIVVGGHKRGRDIGFPTANVKPNMDILLPGIGVYAGLTQVEGIEYPSMINIGRNPTFGINSLTLESHIFDFQKDIYDQTVRIYFKEKIRDEIKFSSVETLISQLKQDEILTRNILKSTIGKNSAHF
;
A
#
# COMPACT_ATOMS: atom_id res chain seq x y z
N MET A 1 -14.05 -3.01 11.01
CA MET A 1 -13.02 -1.94 10.85
C MET A 1 -11.86 -2.32 9.93
N ILE A 2 -10.89 -3.15 10.34
CA ILE A 2 -9.71 -3.44 9.48
C ILE A 2 -10.11 -4.14 8.18
N THR A 3 -10.92 -5.19 8.25
CA THR A 3 -11.44 -5.91 7.08
C THR A 3 -12.36 -5.08 6.18
N GLU A 4 -12.91 -3.98 6.69
CA GLU A 4 -13.68 -2.99 5.91
C GLU A 4 -12.76 -1.92 5.27
N GLY A 5 -11.48 -1.89 5.64
CA GLY A 5 -10.50 -0.89 5.20
C GLY A 5 -10.51 0.41 6.01
N ASN A 6 -11.23 0.46 7.14
CA ASN A 6 -11.32 1.62 8.04
C ASN A 6 -10.06 1.76 8.91
N VAL A 7 -8.88 1.86 8.27
CA VAL A 7 -7.56 1.92 8.92
C VAL A 7 -7.34 3.21 9.71
N LYS A 8 -8.02 4.28 9.33
CA LYS A 8 -8.00 5.57 10.03
C LYS A 8 -8.73 5.51 11.37
N GLU A 9 -9.88 4.84 11.41
CA GLU A 9 -10.60 4.60 12.67
C GLU A 9 -9.79 3.67 13.59
N ALA A 10 -9.19 2.63 13.01
CA ALA A 10 -8.31 1.74 13.77
C ALA A 10 -7.13 2.49 14.42
N PHE A 11 -6.63 3.58 13.81
CA PHE A 11 -5.62 4.42 14.44
C PHE A 11 -6.11 5.03 15.76
N HIS A 12 -7.34 5.54 15.79
CA HIS A 12 -7.92 6.14 17.00
C HIS A 12 -8.07 5.12 18.13
N CYS A 13 -8.35 3.86 17.80
CA CYS A 13 -8.41 2.78 18.80
C CYS A 13 -7.02 2.28 19.25
N LEU A 14 -6.05 2.21 18.34
CA LEU A 14 -4.73 1.60 18.58
C LEU A 14 -3.68 2.60 19.06
N ASN A 15 -3.95 3.90 18.93
CA ASN A 15 -3.02 5.01 19.07
C ASN A 15 -1.73 4.86 18.23
N ARG A 16 -1.84 4.15 17.09
CA ARG A 16 -0.77 3.92 16.11
C ARG A 16 -1.36 3.49 14.78
N SER A 17 -0.62 3.68 13.70
CA SER A 17 -1.04 3.16 12.38
C SER A 17 -1.05 1.64 12.39
N TYR A 18 -2.09 1.05 11.81
CA TYR A 18 -2.08 -0.37 11.49
C TYR A 18 -0.91 -0.66 10.55
N SER A 19 -0.15 -1.71 10.83
CA SER A 19 1.02 -2.06 10.02
C SER A 19 1.18 -3.55 9.85
N ILE A 20 1.79 -3.93 8.74
CA ILE A 20 2.02 -5.31 8.32
C ILE A 20 3.49 -5.47 8.01
N SER A 21 4.12 -6.51 8.56
CA SER A 21 5.47 -6.91 8.16
C SER A 21 5.38 -8.09 7.19
N GLY A 22 6.28 -8.12 6.21
CA GLY A 22 6.30 -9.18 5.21
C GLY A 22 7.58 -9.15 4.39
N ILE A 23 7.74 -10.16 3.53
CA ILE A 23 8.90 -10.31 2.65
C ILE A 23 8.49 -9.87 1.25
N VAL A 24 9.34 -9.10 0.58
CA VAL A 24 9.15 -8.76 -0.83
C VAL A 24 9.42 -10.00 -1.68
N VAL A 25 8.45 -10.38 -2.50
CA VAL A 25 8.50 -11.58 -3.34
C VAL A 25 8.31 -11.24 -4.82
N GLY A 26 8.56 -12.23 -5.68
CA GLY A 26 8.35 -12.11 -7.11
C GLY A 26 6.88 -11.93 -7.45
N GLY A 27 6.59 -10.88 -8.21
CA GLY A 27 5.27 -10.64 -8.79
C GLY A 27 5.29 -10.63 -10.32
N HIS A 28 4.14 -10.36 -10.91
CA HIS A 28 3.93 -10.37 -12.37
C HIS A 28 4.59 -9.18 -13.10
N LYS A 29 5.27 -8.27 -12.37
CA LYS A 29 5.98 -7.07 -12.86
C LYS A 29 5.18 -6.12 -13.78
N ARG A 30 3.87 -6.35 -13.98
CA ARG A 30 2.99 -5.58 -14.89
C ARG A 30 2.98 -4.07 -14.64
N GLY A 31 3.08 -3.65 -13.37
CA GLY A 31 3.15 -2.24 -13.02
C GLY A 31 4.38 -1.54 -13.62
N ARG A 32 5.50 -2.25 -13.76
CA ARG A 32 6.74 -1.69 -14.35
C ARG A 32 6.55 -1.27 -15.80
N ASP A 33 5.82 -2.06 -16.58
CA ASP A 33 5.60 -1.81 -18.01
C ASP A 33 4.78 -0.54 -18.28
N ILE A 34 3.98 -0.11 -17.29
CA ILE A 34 3.14 1.09 -17.36
C ILE A 34 3.67 2.27 -16.52
N GLY A 35 4.88 2.16 -15.98
CA GLY A 35 5.53 3.22 -15.20
C GLY A 35 5.18 3.28 -13.70
N PHE A 36 4.50 2.27 -13.17
CA PHE A 36 4.12 2.14 -11.75
C PHE A 36 4.66 0.85 -11.13
N PRO A 37 5.99 0.70 -10.96
CA PRO A 37 6.59 -0.51 -10.40
C PRO A 37 6.12 -0.77 -8.96
N THR A 38 5.62 -1.97 -8.67
CA THR A 38 5.19 -2.38 -7.33
C THR A 38 6.08 -3.48 -6.75
N ALA A 39 6.36 -3.38 -5.45
CA ALA A 39 6.87 -4.49 -4.65
C ALA A 39 5.68 -5.37 -4.24
N ASN A 40 5.71 -6.65 -4.58
CA ASN A 40 4.72 -7.61 -4.08
C ASN A 40 5.20 -8.08 -2.70
N VAL A 41 4.36 -7.96 -1.67
CA VAL A 41 4.73 -8.29 -0.30
C VAL A 41 3.91 -9.48 0.16
N LYS A 42 4.61 -10.55 0.57
CA LYS A 42 4.00 -11.68 1.25
C LYS A 42 3.96 -11.36 2.75
N PRO A 43 2.77 -11.15 3.35
CA PRO A 43 2.67 -10.93 4.79
C PRO A 43 3.20 -12.12 5.58
N ASN A 44 3.67 -11.89 6.80
CA ASN A 44 3.93 -12.97 7.75
C ASN A 44 2.62 -13.75 8.05
N MET A 45 2.76 -14.97 8.55
CA MET A 45 1.62 -15.83 8.89
C MET A 45 0.68 -15.14 9.90
N ASP A 46 -0.62 -15.45 9.81
CA ASP A 46 -1.68 -14.99 10.71
C ASP A 46 -1.89 -13.47 10.79
N ILE A 47 -1.43 -12.72 9.78
CA ILE A 47 -1.70 -11.28 9.65
C ILE A 47 -3.05 -11.04 8.97
N LEU A 48 -3.86 -10.16 9.59
CA LEU A 48 -5.11 -9.69 9.01
C LEU A 48 -4.85 -8.55 8.01
N LEU A 49 -5.06 -8.80 6.72
CA LEU A 49 -5.02 -7.72 5.73
C LEU A 49 -6.21 -6.76 5.92
N PRO A 50 -6.02 -5.45 5.74
CA PRO A 50 -7.12 -4.53 5.53
C PRO A 50 -8.00 -4.95 4.34
N GLY A 51 -9.22 -4.43 4.27
CA GLY A 51 -10.13 -4.72 3.15
C GLY A 51 -9.54 -4.41 1.77
N ILE A 52 -10.13 -4.97 0.73
CA ILE A 52 -9.71 -4.70 -0.66
C ILE A 52 -9.78 -3.19 -0.95
N GLY A 53 -8.78 -2.68 -1.67
CA GLY A 53 -8.74 -1.28 -2.09
C GLY A 53 -7.32 -0.73 -2.21
N VAL A 54 -7.25 0.58 -2.43
CA VAL A 54 -6.00 1.34 -2.50
C VAL A 54 -5.90 2.24 -1.27
N TYR A 55 -4.70 2.29 -0.70
CA TYR A 55 -4.40 2.98 0.53
C TYR A 55 -3.20 3.92 0.36
N ALA A 56 -3.27 5.07 1.01
CA ALA A 56 -2.12 5.91 1.27
C ALA A 56 -1.38 5.36 2.50
N GLY A 57 -0.05 5.26 2.41
CA GLY A 57 0.73 4.76 3.52
C GLY A 57 2.23 4.94 3.37
N LEU A 58 2.98 4.20 4.19
CA LEU A 58 4.44 4.22 4.19
C LEU A 58 4.97 2.80 4.06
N THR A 59 6.03 2.61 3.29
CA THR A 59 6.81 1.37 3.28
C THR A 59 8.15 1.65 3.94
N GLN A 60 8.43 0.95 5.04
CA GLN A 60 9.72 0.97 5.69
C GLN A 60 10.63 -0.09 5.08
N VAL A 61 11.78 0.35 4.58
CA VAL A 61 12.85 -0.47 4.02
C VAL A 61 14.13 -0.11 4.76
N GLU A 62 14.84 -1.10 5.32
CA GLU A 62 16.10 -0.86 6.05
C GLU A 62 15.98 0.22 7.15
N GLY A 63 14.81 0.32 7.80
CA GLY A 63 14.53 1.32 8.83
C GLY A 63 14.07 2.69 8.33
N ILE A 64 14.13 2.96 7.02
CA ILE A 64 13.73 4.23 6.41
C ILE A 64 12.30 4.12 5.87
N GLU A 65 11.43 5.05 6.27
CA GLU A 65 10.04 5.12 5.80
C GLU A 65 9.93 5.93 4.50
N TYR A 66 9.36 5.32 3.48
CA TYR A 66 9.10 5.96 2.19
C TYR A 66 7.59 6.11 1.97
N PRO A 67 7.11 7.26 1.47
CA PRO A 67 5.76 7.41 0.97
C PRO A 67 5.39 6.31 -0.03
N SER A 68 4.21 5.72 0.10
CA SER A 68 3.81 4.61 -0.76
C SER A 68 2.32 4.58 -1.01
N MET A 69 1.95 4.15 -2.20
CA MET A 69 0.60 3.74 -2.55
C MET A 69 0.48 2.22 -2.44
N ILE A 70 -0.42 1.75 -1.58
CA ILE A 70 -0.55 0.34 -1.23
C ILE A 70 -1.84 -0.19 -1.83
N ASN A 71 -1.75 -1.31 -2.56
CA ASN A 71 -2.90 -2.00 -3.13
C ASN A 71 -3.12 -3.32 -2.40
N ILE A 72 -4.36 -3.56 -1.97
CA ILE A 72 -4.84 -4.88 -1.55
C ILE A 72 -5.88 -5.33 -2.56
N GLY A 73 -5.52 -6.34 -3.36
CA GLY A 73 -6.34 -6.86 -4.45
C GLY A 73 -6.66 -8.34 -4.28
N ARG A 74 -7.33 -8.91 -5.28
CA ARG A 74 -7.52 -10.36 -5.38
C ARG A 74 -6.47 -10.97 -6.30
N ASN A 75 -5.92 -12.11 -5.93
CA ASN A 75 -5.12 -12.92 -6.82
C ASN A 75 -6.05 -13.88 -7.60
N PRO A 76 -6.25 -13.70 -8.92
CA PRO A 76 -7.10 -14.59 -9.70
C PRO A 76 -6.45 -15.97 -9.96
N THR A 77 -5.13 -16.09 -9.78
CA THR A 77 -4.35 -17.29 -10.11
C THR A 77 -4.24 -18.26 -8.93
N PHE A 78 -4.29 -17.74 -7.71
CA PHE A 78 -4.38 -18.54 -6.49
C PHE A 78 -5.86 -18.64 -6.07
N GLY A 79 -6.24 -19.70 -5.33
CA GLY A 79 -7.64 -20.04 -5.05
C GLY A 79 -8.54 -18.88 -4.57
N ILE A 80 -9.85 -19.13 -4.57
CA ILE A 80 -10.98 -18.17 -4.50
C ILE A 80 -10.91 -17.05 -3.42
N ASN A 81 -10.02 -17.12 -2.43
CA ASN A 81 -9.89 -16.13 -1.34
C ASN A 81 -8.47 -15.58 -1.13
N SER A 82 -7.57 -15.71 -2.09
CA SER A 82 -6.20 -15.20 -1.95
C SER A 82 -6.12 -13.71 -2.26
N LEU A 83 -5.72 -12.91 -1.27
CA LEU A 83 -5.47 -11.48 -1.42
C LEU A 83 -4.02 -11.23 -1.83
N THR A 84 -3.78 -10.16 -2.58
CA THR A 84 -2.44 -9.63 -2.85
C THR A 84 -2.19 -8.38 -2.02
N LEU A 85 -0.93 -8.13 -1.69
CA LEU A 85 -0.47 -6.88 -1.07
C LEU A 85 0.68 -6.34 -1.91
N GLU A 86 0.45 -5.20 -2.56
CA GLU A 86 1.43 -4.55 -3.41
C GLU A 86 1.72 -3.14 -2.90
N SER A 87 2.98 -2.73 -2.96
CA SER A 87 3.39 -1.37 -2.59
C SER A 87 4.12 -0.70 -3.74
N HIS A 88 3.57 0.40 -4.24
CA HIS A 88 4.28 1.33 -5.11
C HIS A 88 4.98 2.37 -4.24
N ILE A 89 6.29 2.20 -4.07
CA ILE A 89 7.12 3.06 -3.23
C ILE A 89 7.57 4.26 -4.04
N PHE A 90 7.23 5.47 -3.57
CA PHE A 90 7.56 6.70 -4.28
C PHE A 90 9.05 7.05 -4.15
N ASP A 91 9.58 7.63 -5.21
CA ASP A 91 10.95 8.18 -5.25
C ASP A 91 12.02 7.13 -4.83
N PHE A 92 11.75 5.86 -5.14
CA PHE A 92 12.55 4.71 -4.70
C PHE A 92 13.02 3.86 -5.90
N GLN A 93 14.32 3.56 -5.96
CA GLN A 93 14.94 2.91 -7.12
C GLN A 93 15.80 1.68 -6.76
N LYS A 94 15.81 1.23 -5.50
CA LYS A 94 16.58 0.04 -5.09
C LYS A 94 15.82 -1.25 -5.41
N ASP A 95 16.56 -2.33 -5.66
CA ASP A 95 15.99 -3.67 -5.61
C ASP A 95 15.93 -4.14 -4.15
N ILE A 96 14.76 -4.60 -3.75
CA ILE A 96 14.46 -5.02 -2.38
C ILE A 96 13.87 -6.43 -2.35
N TYR A 97 14.09 -7.23 -3.39
CA TYR A 97 13.69 -8.64 -3.43
C TYR A 97 14.25 -9.41 -2.22
N ASP A 98 13.45 -10.33 -1.67
CA ASP A 98 13.73 -11.10 -0.45
C ASP A 98 13.99 -10.26 0.82
N GLN A 99 13.86 -8.93 0.76
CA GLN A 99 13.98 -8.08 1.95
C GLN A 99 12.67 -8.08 2.76
N THR A 100 12.84 -8.00 4.08
CA THR A 100 11.72 -7.74 4.98
C THR A 100 11.39 -6.26 4.96
N VAL A 101 10.12 -5.95 4.76
CA VAL A 101 9.58 -4.59 4.78
C VAL A 101 8.43 -4.50 5.78
N ARG A 102 8.13 -3.27 6.21
CA ARG A 102 6.94 -2.98 7.00
C ARG A 102 6.08 -1.94 6.30
N ILE A 103 4.81 -2.24 6.11
CA ILE A 103 3.84 -1.36 5.48
C ILE A 103 2.95 -0.75 6.57
N TYR A 104 2.84 0.57 6.60
CA TYR A 104 1.98 1.33 7.50
C TYR A 104 0.82 1.93 6.72
N PHE A 105 -0.41 1.61 7.11
CA PHE A 105 -1.62 2.11 6.49
C PHE A 105 -2.07 3.41 7.17
N LYS A 106 -2.24 4.49 6.40
CA LYS A 106 -2.69 5.79 6.91
C LYS A 106 -4.16 6.04 6.59
N GLU A 107 -4.55 5.84 5.34
CA GLU A 107 -5.92 6.11 4.89
C GLU A 107 -6.26 5.25 3.68
N LYS A 108 -7.51 4.78 3.59
CA LYS A 108 -8.03 4.17 2.36
C LYS A 108 -8.44 5.29 1.40
N ILE A 109 -7.91 5.28 0.19
CA ILE A 109 -8.17 6.33 -0.80
C ILE A 109 -9.27 5.94 -1.80
N ARG A 110 -9.45 4.64 -2.08
CA ARG A 110 -10.58 4.11 -2.86
C ARG A 110 -10.71 2.59 -2.77
N ASP A 111 -11.87 2.09 -3.20
CA ASP A 111 -12.07 0.68 -3.53
C ASP A 111 -11.37 0.27 -4.85
N GLU A 112 -11.34 -1.03 -5.12
CA GLU A 112 -10.85 -1.57 -6.39
C GLU A 112 -11.81 -1.21 -7.55
N ILE A 113 -11.23 -0.82 -8.68
CA ILE A 113 -11.97 -0.39 -9.87
C ILE A 113 -11.56 -1.31 -11.02
N LYS A 114 -12.54 -1.77 -11.80
CA LYS A 114 -12.26 -2.44 -13.08
C LYS A 114 -12.03 -1.38 -14.16
N PHE A 115 -10.92 -1.48 -14.86
CA PHE A 115 -10.58 -0.57 -15.95
C PHE A 115 -10.90 -1.21 -17.30
N SER A 116 -11.45 -0.42 -18.21
CA SER A 116 -11.77 -0.85 -19.58
C SER A 116 -10.57 -0.74 -20.52
N SER A 117 -9.54 0.02 -20.15
CA SER A 117 -8.28 0.15 -20.91
C SER A 117 -7.07 0.47 -20.03
N VAL A 118 -5.87 0.29 -20.57
CA VAL A 118 -4.61 0.62 -19.87
C VAL A 118 -4.49 2.13 -19.61
N GLU A 119 -4.99 2.97 -20.52
CA GLU A 119 -4.97 4.43 -20.39
C GLU A 119 -5.84 4.89 -19.21
N THR A 120 -7.02 4.30 -19.05
CA THR A 120 -7.91 4.61 -17.90
C THR A 120 -7.29 4.19 -16.57
N LEU A 121 -6.59 3.04 -16.55
CA LEU A 121 -5.81 2.60 -15.39
C LEU A 121 -4.70 3.59 -15.04
N ILE A 122 -3.85 3.96 -16.01
CA ILE A 122 -2.74 4.90 -15.80
C ILE A 122 -3.25 6.25 -15.29
N SER A 123 -4.34 6.76 -15.87
CA SER A 123 -4.95 8.02 -15.43
C SER A 123 -5.38 7.96 -13.96
N GLN A 124 -6.02 6.86 -13.54
CA GLN A 124 -6.41 6.67 -12.16
C GLN A 124 -5.20 6.55 -11.22
N LEU A 125 -4.16 5.78 -11.61
CA LEU A 125 -2.94 5.63 -10.80
C LEU A 125 -2.24 6.98 -10.55
N LYS A 126 -2.23 7.87 -11.55
CA LYS A 126 -1.70 9.24 -11.38
C LYS A 126 -2.50 10.06 -10.37
N GLN A 127 -3.83 9.96 -10.41
CA GLN A 127 -4.70 10.64 -9.45
C GLN A 127 -4.50 10.09 -8.03
N ASP A 128 -4.40 8.76 -7.92
CA ASP A 128 -4.15 8.06 -6.67
C ASP A 128 -2.79 8.45 -6.06
N GLU A 129 -1.75 8.60 -6.88
CA GLU A 129 -0.44 9.08 -6.44
C GLU A 129 -0.52 10.51 -5.88
N ILE A 130 -1.16 11.44 -6.60
CA ILE A 130 -1.33 12.83 -6.16
C ILE A 130 -2.06 12.88 -4.81
N LEU A 131 -3.17 12.14 -4.70
CA LEU A 131 -3.95 12.07 -3.46
C LEU A 131 -3.13 11.47 -2.31
N THR A 132 -2.41 10.38 -2.57
CA THR A 132 -1.54 9.73 -1.57
C THR A 132 -0.49 10.70 -1.04
N ARG A 133 0.22 11.41 -1.94
CA ARG A 133 1.24 12.40 -1.54
C ARG A 133 0.62 13.53 -0.72
N ASN A 134 -0.58 13.99 -1.05
CA ASN A 134 -1.27 15.04 -0.29
C ASN A 134 -1.64 14.57 1.12
N ILE A 135 -2.24 13.37 1.26
CA ILE A 135 -2.59 12.78 2.56
C ILE A 135 -1.35 12.66 3.46
N LEU A 136 -0.24 12.18 2.90
CA LEU A 136 0.99 11.94 3.67
C LEU A 136 1.69 13.24 4.08
N LYS A 137 1.66 14.30 3.24
CA LYS A 137 2.14 15.65 3.62
C LYS A 137 1.37 16.21 4.82
N SER A 138 0.04 16.12 4.81
CA SER A 138 -0.82 16.60 5.90
C SER A 138 -0.64 15.82 7.20
N THR A 139 -0.14 14.58 7.14
CA THR A 139 0.13 13.74 8.31
C THR A 139 1.45 14.11 8.99
N ILE A 140 2.47 14.47 8.22
CA ILE A 140 3.79 14.89 8.74
C ILE A 140 3.68 16.23 9.50
N GLY A 141 2.82 17.14 9.05
CA GLY A 141 2.62 18.44 9.72
C GLY A 141 1.85 18.39 11.06
N LYS A 142 1.25 17.25 11.42
CA LYS A 142 0.47 17.10 12.67
C LYS A 142 1.23 16.45 13.82
N ASN A 143 2.32 15.73 13.53
CA ASN A 143 3.13 15.04 14.54
C ASN A 143 4.22 15.92 15.18
N SER A 144 4.38 17.17 14.74
CA SER A 144 5.39 18.11 15.25
C SER A 144 4.93 18.92 16.49
N ALA A 145 3.72 18.67 16.98
CA ALA A 145 3.10 19.45 18.06
C ALA A 145 2.78 18.59 19.30
N HIS A 146 3.72 17.75 19.73
CA HIS A 146 3.75 17.19 21.09
C HIS A 146 5.16 16.71 21.44
N PHE A 147 6.05 17.65 21.72
CA PHE A 147 7.15 17.51 22.68
C PHE A 147 7.37 18.85 23.37
#